data_AF-A0AA48QYH3-F1
#
_entry.id   AF-A0AA48QYH3-F1
#
_cell.length_a   1.000
_cell.length_b   1.000
_cell.length_c   1.000
_cell.angle_alpha   90.00
_cell.angle_beta   90.00
_cell.angle_gamma   90.00
#
_symmetry.space_group_name_H-M   'P 1'
#
loop_
_entity.id
_entity.type
_entity.pdbx_description
1 polymer ?
#
loop_
_entity_poly.entity_id
_entity_poly.type
_entity_poly.pdbx_seq_one_letter_code
_entity_poly.pdbx_strand_id
1 'polypeptide(L)'
;MPLPRTIAEPYAHDALVFLPVSDPVPRSPAADVPLLAAALEAHLAGSNTPLPAITGSMRTAQRNAQATQNASRLGAARARVGLDEADVQLRTAEYELARVREEMAVCRAYEPMYETICMASENDFLASADPEVLAMLPPETDAMGRKYAILLGRLEAELVHVQAQESQVAEMSAQRDALVRSRREIVKKAEAVDALLSDYSKTTTAMASKIRDVVRAAEKDKDQDKEDKEIKA
;
A
#
# COMPACT_ATOMS: atom_id res chain seq x y z
N MET A 1 11.53 -44.90 -40.77
CA MET A 1 10.31 -45.64 -40.36
C MET A 1 9.29 -44.64 -39.84
N PRO A 2 8.10 -44.53 -40.45
CA PRO A 2 7.06 -43.63 -39.95
C PRO A 2 6.48 -44.19 -38.65
N LEU A 3 6.49 -43.38 -37.59
CA LEU A 3 5.82 -43.68 -36.33
C LEU A 3 4.31 -43.41 -36.48
N PRO A 4 3.44 -44.25 -35.88
CA PRO A 4 1.99 -44.10 -35.97
C PRO A 4 1.52 -42.77 -35.35
N ARG A 5 0.54 -42.13 -36.00
CA ARG A 5 0.00 -40.80 -35.63
C ARG A 5 -0.95 -40.82 -34.44
N THR A 6 -1.45 -41.99 -34.06
CA THR A 6 -2.35 -42.17 -32.91
C THR A 6 -2.02 -43.49 -32.21
N ILE A 7 -1.81 -43.43 -30.90
CA ILE A 7 -1.74 -44.61 -30.05
C ILE A 7 -3.19 -44.82 -29.58
N ALA A 8 -3.84 -45.87 -30.08
CA ALA A 8 -5.19 -46.22 -29.64
C ALA A 8 -5.19 -46.52 -28.14
N GLU A 9 -6.26 -46.12 -27.45
CA GLU A 9 -6.46 -46.45 -26.05
C GLU A 9 -6.51 -47.99 -25.87
N PRO A 10 -5.87 -48.54 -24.84
CA PRO A 10 -5.83 -49.97 -24.61
C PRO A 10 -7.24 -50.53 -24.43
N TYR A 11 -7.53 -51.61 -25.15
CA TYR A 11 -8.85 -52.25 -25.17
C TYR A 11 -9.24 -52.74 -23.76
N ALA A 12 -10.49 -52.48 -23.33
CA ALA A 12 -10.99 -52.78 -21.98
C ALA A 12 -10.95 -54.28 -21.60
N HIS A 13 -10.63 -55.16 -22.55
CA HIS A 13 -10.49 -56.60 -22.35
C HIS A 13 -9.13 -57.15 -22.80
N ASP A 14 -8.11 -56.30 -22.90
CA ASP A 14 -6.74 -56.75 -23.15
C ASP A 14 -6.24 -57.56 -21.93
N ALA A 15 -6.06 -58.87 -22.12
CA ALA A 15 -5.64 -59.80 -21.09
C ALA A 15 -4.23 -59.49 -20.52
N LEU A 16 -3.45 -58.65 -21.21
CA LEU A 16 -2.15 -58.17 -20.73
C LEU A 16 -2.27 -56.97 -19.78
N VAL A 17 -3.41 -56.27 -19.77
CA VAL A 17 -3.67 -55.05 -18.97
C VAL A 17 -4.30 -55.37 -17.60
N PHE A 18 -4.96 -56.52 -17.45
CA PHE A 18 -5.76 -56.84 -16.26
C PHE A 18 -5.26 -57.97 -15.38
N LEU A 19 -4.08 -58.54 -15.62
CA LEU A 19 -3.52 -59.45 -14.62
C LEU A 19 -3.06 -58.60 -13.42
N PRO A 20 -3.70 -58.74 -12.24
CA PRO A 20 -3.28 -58.02 -11.06
C PRO A 20 -1.81 -58.35 -10.81
N VAL A 21 -0.98 -57.31 -10.70
CA VAL A 21 0.42 -57.48 -10.34
C VAL A 21 0.43 -58.18 -8.99
N SER A 22 1.00 -59.39 -8.96
CA SER A 22 1.11 -60.16 -7.73
C SER A 22 1.99 -59.39 -6.75
N ASP A 23 1.53 -59.24 -5.51
CA ASP A 23 2.31 -58.66 -4.42
C ASP A 23 2.53 -59.77 -3.38
N PRO A 24 3.78 -60.22 -3.12
CA PRO A 24 5.05 -59.70 -3.65
C PRO A 24 5.30 -60.05 -5.13
N VAL A 25 6.05 -59.18 -5.82
CA VAL A 25 6.50 -59.40 -7.20
C VAL A 25 7.27 -60.73 -7.28
N PRO A 26 6.97 -61.60 -8.27
CA PRO A 26 7.66 -62.87 -8.41
C PRO A 26 9.15 -62.67 -8.66
N ARG A 27 9.95 -63.69 -8.31
CA ARG A 27 11.40 -63.70 -8.50
C ARG A 27 11.74 -63.43 -9.97
N SER A 28 12.89 -62.79 -10.19
CA SER A 28 13.37 -62.49 -11.55
C SER A 28 13.46 -63.77 -12.37
N PRO A 29 12.85 -63.83 -13.57
CA PRO A 29 12.91 -65.00 -14.44
C PRO A 29 14.35 -65.31 -14.90
N ALA A 30 15.28 -64.35 -14.81
CA ALA A 30 16.69 -64.55 -15.15
C ALA A 30 17.36 -65.62 -14.26
N ALA A 31 16.89 -65.80 -13.03
CA ALA A 31 17.39 -66.84 -12.13
C ALA A 31 16.95 -68.25 -12.56
N ASP A 32 15.85 -68.37 -13.31
CA ASP A 32 15.29 -69.66 -13.74
C ASP A 32 15.90 -70.16 -15.07
N VAL A 33 16.47 -69.25 -15.87
CA VAL A 33 17.12 -69.56 -17.17
C VAL A 33 18.24 -70.61 -17.06
N PRO A 34 19.22 -70.52 -16.15
CA PRO A 34 20.29 -71.52 -16.07
C PRO A 34 19.78 -72.90 -15.63
N LEU A 35 18.76 -72.93 -14.75
CA LEU A 35 18.13 -74.18 -14.29
C LEU A 35 17.34 -74.86 -15.43
N LEU A 36 16.64 -74.06 -16.24
CA LEU A 36 15.94 -74.52 -17.44
C LEU A 36 16.90 -75.04 -18.51
N ALA A 37 18.01 -74.33 -18.75
CA ALA A 37 19.04 -74.75 -19.69
C ALA A 37 19.65 -76.10 -19.29
N ALA A 38 20.07 -76.24 -18.02
CA ALA A 38 20.62 -77.49 -17.49
C ALA A 38 19.61 -78.65 -17.56
N ALA A 39 18.34 -78.41 -17.27
CA ALA A 39 17.29 -79.44 -17.36
C ALA A 39 17.03 -79.90 -18.81
N LEU A 40 17.16 -78.99 -19.78
CA LEU A 40 16.98 -79.26 -21.20
C LEU A 40 18.19 -79.99 -21.79
N GLU A 41 19.41 -79.58 -21.41
CA GLU A 41 20.65 -80.29 -21.75
C GLU A 41 20.66 -81.72 -21.20
N ALA A 42 20.24 -81.90 -19.94
CA ALA A 42 20.12 -83.23 -19.35
C ALA A 42 19.10 -84.11 -20.10
N HIS A 43 17.99 -83.53 -20.56
CA HIS A 43 16.99 -84.25 -21.36
C HIS A 43 17.57 -84.69 -22.72
N LEU A 44 18.28 -83.80 -23.40
CA LEU A 44 18.94 -84.07 -24.68
C LEU A 44 20.08 -85.09 -24.55
N ALA A 45 20.75 -85.16 -23.40
CA ALA A 45 21.78 -86.15 -23.08
C ALA A 45 21.22 -87.54 -22.73
N GLY A 46 19.90 -87.73 -22.77
CA GLY A 46 19.25 -89.04 -22.54
C GLY A 46 18.83 -89.31 -21.08
N SER A 47 18.83 -88.29 -20.21
CA SER A 47 18.25 -88.45 -18.87
C SER A 47 16.71 -88.48 -18.90
N ASN A 48 16.10 -89.20 -17.97
CA ASN A 48 14.64 -89.37 -17.85
C ASN A 48 13.91 -88.12 -17.29
N THR A 49 14.40 -86.90 -17.53
CA THR A 49 13.62 -85.70 -17.18
C THR A 49 12.37 -85.63 -18.06
N PRO A 50 11.16 -85.61 -17.49
CA PRO A 50 9.95 -85.60 -18.31
C PRO A 50 9.79 -84.23 -19.00
N LEU A 51 9.64 -84.23 -20.32
CA LEU A 51 9.37 -83.04 -21.13
C LEU A 51 8.18 -82.18 -20.59
N PRO A 52 7.11 -82.77 -20.03
CA PRO A 52 6.06 -82.01 -19.34
C PRO A 52 6.55 -81.16 -18.15
N ALA A 53 7.57 -81.60 -17.41
CA ALA A 53 8.12 -80.83 -16.29
C ALA A 53 8.93 -79.62 -16.78
N ILE A 54 9.71 -79.78 -17.84
CA ILE A 54 10.50 -78.69 -18.47
C ILE A 54 9.55 -77.64 -19.08
N THR A 55 8.51 -78.10 -19.80
CA THR A 55 7.51 -77.17 -20.35
C THR A 55 6.69 -76.48 -19.27
N GLY A 56 6.44 -77.15 -18.14
CA GLY A 56 5.84 -76.56 -16.94
C GLY A 56 6.69 -75.42 -16.37
N SER A 57 7.99 -75.65 -16.17
CA SER A 57 8.91 -74.63 -15.63
C SER A 57 9.16 -73.48 -16.60
N MET A 58 9.16 -73.72 -17.92
CA MET A 58 9.17 -72.64 -18.92
C MET A 58 7.94 -71.76 -18.84
N ARG A 59 6.74 -72.35 -18.66
CA ARG A 59 5.49 -71.59 -18.52
C ARG A 59 5.47 -70.76 -17.23
N THR A 60 6.01 -71.28 -16.13
CA THR A 60 6.13 -70.50 -14.88
C THR A 60 7.11 -69.35 -15.03
N ALA A 61 8.28 -69.57 -15.63
CA ALA A 61 9.26 -68.51 -15.90
C ALA A 61 8.67 -67.42 -16.81
N GLN A 62 7.93 -67.79 -17.85
CA GLN A 62 7.26 -66.85 -18.75
C GLN A 62 6.19 -66.01 -18.03
N ARG A 63 5.40 -66.63 -17.15
CA ARG A 63 4.41 -65.91 -16.33
C ARG A 63 5.09 -64.94 -15.36
N ASN A 64 6.20 -65.34 -14.73
CA ASN A 64 6.99 -64.48 -13.85
C ASN A 64 7.61 -63.29 -14.61
N ALA A 65 8.10 -63.53 -15.84
CA ALA A 65 8.60 -62.47 -16.71
C ALA A 65 7.52 -61.45 -17.10
N GLN A 66 6.32 -61.92 -17.45
CA GLN A 66 5.20 -61.03 -17.75
C GLN A 66 4.73 -60.25 -16.51
N ALA A 67 4.66 -60.92 -15.35
CA ALA A 67 4.28 -60.28 -14.09
C ALA A 67 5.28 -59.18 -13.67
N THR A 68 6.59 -59.45 -13.77
CA THR A 68 7.64 -58.45 -13.48
C THR A 68 7.63 -57.31 -14.48
N GLN A 69 7.40 -57.57 -15.77
CA GLN A 69 7.25 -56.52 -16.78
C GLN A 69 6.05 -55.62 -16.48
N ASN A 70 4.90 -56.20 -16.13
CA ASN A 70 3.70 -55.44 -15.75
C ASN A 70 3.92 -54.64 -14.46
N ALA A 71 4.59 -55.22 -13.47
CA ALA A 71 4.98 -54.51 -12.25
C ALA A 71 5.88 -53.31 -12.54
N SER A 72 6.86 -53.46 -13.44
CA SER A 72 7.76 -52.36 -13.84
C SER A 72 7.03 -51.24 -14.56
N ARG A 73 6.08 -51.57 -15.46
CA ARG A 73 5.24 -50.59 -16.17
C ARG A 73 4.38 -49.81 -15.19
N LEU A 74 3.75 -50.50 -14.24
CA LEU A 74 2.93 -49.87 -13.20
C LEU A 74 3.79 -48.99 -12.28
N GLY A 75 4.96 -49.46 -11.87
CA GLY A 75 5.91 -48.69 -11.06
C GLY A 75 6.36 -47.41 -11.77
N ALA A 76 6.72 -47.50 -13.05
CA ALA A 76 7.08 -46.35 -13.86
C ALA A 76 5.90 -45.36 -14.04
N ALA A 77 4.68 -45.87 -14.24
CA ALA A 77 3.48 -45.03 -14.34
C ALA A 77 3.20 -44.30 -13.03
N ARG A 78 3.27 -44.97 -11.88
CA ARG A 78 3.11 -44.36 -10.56
C ARG A 78 4.18 -43.31 -10.27
N ALA A 79 5.43 -43.59 -10.61
CA ALA A 79 6.52 -42.65 -10.44
C ALA A 79 6.34 -41.38 -11.30
N ARG A 80 5.82 -41.53 -12.53
CA ARG A 80 5.47 -40.37 -13.38
C ARG A 80 4.37 -39.53 -12.75
N VAL A 81 3.28 -40.15 -12.30
CA VAL A 81 2.19 -39.43 -11.62
C VAL A 81 2.71 -38.67 -10.39
N GLY A 82 3.56 -39.31 -9.57
CA GLY A 82 4.15 -38.65 -8.41
C GLY A 82 5.09 -37.49 -8.79
N LEU A 83 5.82 -37.60 -9.89
CA LEU A 83 6.67 -36.52 -10.40
C LEU A 83 5.82 -35.35 -10.92
N ASP A 84 4.75 -35.63 -11.64
CA ASP A 84 3.82 -34.61 -12.14
C ASP A 84 3.15 -33.86 -10.98
N GLU A 85 2.75 -34.57 -9.92
CA GLU A 85 2.20 -33.96 -8.71
C GLU A 85 3.23 -33.05 -8.01
N ALA A 86 4.47 -33.50 -7.87
CA ALA A 86 5.55 -32.70 -7.29
C ALA A 86 5.89 -31.46 -8.13
N ASP A 87 5.86 -31.56 -9.47
CA ASP A 87 6.06 -30.43 -10.38
C ASP A 87 4.95 -29.38 -10.24
N VAL A 88 3.69 -29.80 -10.10
CA VAL A 88 2.57 -28.89 -9.81
C VAL A 88 2.77 -28.15 -8.48
N GLN A 89 3.19 -28.87 -7.44
CA GLN A 89 3.47 -28.26 -6.12
C GLN A 89 4.62 -27.26 -6.19
N LEU A 90 5.70 -27.59 -6.93
CA LEU A 90 6.84 -26.71 -7.12
C LEU A 90 6.43 -25.41 -7.82
N ARG A 91 5.69 -25.50 -8.93
CA ARG A 91 5.22 -24.31 -9.65
C ARG A 91 4.31 -23.43 -8.80
N THR A 92 3.48 -24.04 -7.96
CA THR A 92 2.62 -23.32 -7.01
C THR A 92 3.47 -22.55 -6.00
N ALA A 93 4.50 -23.18 -5.43
CA ALA A 93 5.41 -22.54 -4.48
C ALA A 93 6.24 -21.42 -5.14
N GLU A 94 6.70 -21.60 -6.38
CA GLU A 94 7.42 -20.58 -7.15
C GLU A 94 6.55 -19.36 -7.43
N TYR A 95 5.27 -19.57 -7.76
CA TYR A 95 4.30 -18.49 -7.93
C TYR A 95 4.11 -17.68 -6.64
N GLU A 96 3.87 -18.36 -5.50
CA GLU A 96 3.70 -17.67 -4.21
C GLU A 96 4.98 -16.94 -3.80
N LEU A 97 6.15 -17.52 -4.03
CA LEU A 97 7.43 -16.87 -3.76
C LEU A 97 7.62 -15.63 -4.64
N ALA A 98 7.27 -15.67 -5.92
CA ALA A 98 7.35 -14.52 -6.81
C ALA A 98 6.41 -13.40 -6.34
N ARG A 99 5.17 -13.76 -5.98
CA ARG A 99 4.18 -12.84 -5.42
C ARG A 99 4.67 -12.17 -4.14
N VAL A 100 5.15 -12.95 -3.17
CA VAL A 100 5.68 -12.42 -1.90
C VAL A 100 6.87 -11.49 -2.16
N ARG A 101 7.74 -11.80 -3.12
CA ARG A 101 8.85 -10.90 -3.49
C ARG A 101 8.36 -9.57 -4.06
N GLU A 102 7.32 -9.60 -4.89
CA GLU A 102 6.70 -8.40 -5.43
C GLU A 102 6.07 -7.56 -4.32
N GLU A 103 5.29 -8.17 -3.43
CA GLU A 103 4.69 -7.50 -2.26
C GLU A 103 5.79 -6.93 -1.33
N MET A 104 6.87 -7.67 -1.08
CA MET A 104 8.03 -7.17 -0.33
C MET A 104 8.71 -5.99 -1.01
N ALA A 105 8.79 -5.96 -2.34
CA ALA A 105 9.35 -4.83 -3.07
C ALA A 105 8.48 -3.57 -2.91
N VAL A 106 7.15 -3.72 -2.94
CA VAL A 106 6.20 -2.64 -2.66
C VAL A 106 6.38 -2.14 -1.22
N CYS A 107 6.43 -3.04 -0.24
CA CYS A 107 6.63 -2.67 1.17
C CYS A 107 7.99 -2.00 1.41
N ARG A 108 9.04 -2.36 0.67
CA ARG A 108 10.36 -1.71 0.75
C ARG A 108 10.38 -0.34 0.08
N ALA A 109 9.52 -0.11 -0.91
CA ALA A 109 9.35 1.19 -1.53
C ALA A 109 8.48 2.14 -0.69
N TYR A 110 7.99 1.71 0.48
CA TYR A 110 7.30 2.58 1.42
C TYR A 110 8.25 3.68 1.89
N GLU A 111 8.02 4.90 1.39
CA GLU A 111 8.69 6.10 1.86
C GLU A 111 7.90 6.65 3.04
N PRO A 112 8.47 6.64 4.26
CA PRO A 112 7.78 7.15 5.41
C PRO A 112 7.63 8.68 5.30
N MET A 113 6.39 9.16 5.35
CA MET A 113 6.08 10.59 5.22
C MET A 113 6.82 11.47 6.25
N TYR A 114 7.16 10.93 7.42
CA TYR A 114 7.89 11.68 8.46
C TYR A 114 9.28 12.14 8.03
N GLU A 115 9.91 11.51 7.02
CA GLU A 115 11.22 11.95 6.50
C GLU A 115 11.14 13.31 5.79
N THR A 116 9.95 13.68 5.29
CA THR A 116 9.73 14.97 4.63
C THR A 116 9.40 16.10 5.61
N ILE A 117 9.09 15.78 6.87
CA ILE A 117 8.72 16.76 7.89
C ILE A 117 9.99 17.43 8.42
N CYS A 118 10.02 18.76 8.39
CA CYS A 118 11.10 19.52 9.01
C CYS A 118 10.96 19.47 10.54
N MET A 119 11.73 18.59 11.18
CA MET A 119 11.73 18.43 12.63
C MET A 119 13.04 18.95 13.24
N ALA A 120 13.01 19.37 14.51
CA ALA A 120 14.20 19.66 15.30
C ALA A 120 15.21 18.49 15.26
N SER A 121 16.52 18.80 15.27
CA SER A 121 17.54 17.75 15.24
C SER A 121 17.46 16.87 16.48
N GLU A 122 17.98 15.64 16.39
CA GLU A 122 17.93 14.71 17.53
C GLU A 122 18.62 15.26 18.77
N ASN A 123 19.76 15.93 18.60
CA ASN A 123 20.51 16.53 19.70
C ASN A 123 19.74 17.69 20.33
N ASP A 124 19.08 18.52 19.51
CA ASP A 124 18.30 19.65 20.00
C ASP A 124 17.09 19.16 20.79
N PHE A 125 16.41 18.13 20.27
CA PHE A 125 15.29 17.49 20.96
C PHE A 125 15.72 16.90 22.31
N LEU A 126 16.83 16.14 22.36
CA LEU A 126 17.31 15.57 23.62
C LEU A 126 17.72 16.63 24.64
N ALA A 127 18.16 17.81 24.17
CA ALA A 127 18.51 18.93 25.05
C ALA A 127 17.28 19.69 25.58
N SER A 128 16.18 19.75 24.82
CA SER A 128 14.96 20.48 25.19
C SER A 128 13.83 19.60 25.73
N ALA A 129 13.93 18.28 25.57
CA ALA A 129 12.85 17.35 25.92
C ALA A 129 12.60 17.30 27.43
N ASP A 130 11.33 17.08 27.78
CA ASP A 130 10.91 16.94 29.16
C ASP A 130 11.58 15.73 29.83
N PRO A 131 11.97 15.84 31.11
CA PRO A 131 12.66 14.78 31.83
C PRO A 131 11.82 13.50 31.95
N GLU A 132 10.49 13.63 31.92
CA GLU A 132 9.57 12.48 31.94
C GLU A 132 9.63 11.67 30.63
N VAL A 133 9.75 12.35 29.48
CA VAL A 133 9.88 11.72 28.17
C VAL A 133 11.23 11.02 28.06
N LEU A 134 12.29 11.64 28.57
CA LEU A 134 13.63 11.05 28.62
C LEU A 134 13.67 9.79 29.53
N ALA A 135 12.89 9.77 30.60
CA ALA A 135 12.79 8.62 31.51
C ALA A 135 12.03 7.42 30.90
N MET A 136 11.14 7.66 29.94
CA MET A 136 10.42 6.62 29.20
C MET A 136 11.23 6.00 28.05
N LEU A 137 12.42 6.53 27.76
CA LEU A 137 13.26 5.99 26.70
C LEU A 137 13.78 4.58 27.05
N PRO A 138 13.73 3.64 26.09
CA PRO A 138 14.31 2.31 26.26
C PRO A 138 15.81 2.37 26.63
N PRO A 139 16.32 1.37 27.38
CA PRO A 139 17.73 1.31 27.75
C PRO A 139 18.63 1.19 26.50
N GLU A 140 19.89 1.63 26.64
CA GLU A 140 20.90 1.63 25.56
C GLU A 140 21.18 0.27 24.92
N THR A 141 20.82 -0.81 25.60
CA THR A 141 20.94 -2.17 25.08
C THR A 141 20.05 -2.45 23.88
N ASP A 142 18.92 -1.74 23.75
CA ASP A 142 18.04 -1.83 22.57
C ASP A 142 18.19 -0.58 21.69
N ALA A 143 19.27 -0.56 20.89
CA ALA A 143 19.60 0.57 20.04
C ALA A 143 18.50 0.91 19.02
N MET A 144 17.83 -0.11 18.47
CA MET A 144 16.75 0.11 17.48
C MET A 144 15.47 0.59 18.15
N GLY A 145 15.07 -0.04 19.25
CA GLY A 145 13.91 0.42 20.04
C GLY A 145 14.10 1.85 20.53
N ARG A 146 15.31 2.20 21.00
CA ARG A 146 15.64 3.56 21.41
C ARG A 146 15.57 4.56 20.26
N LYS A 147 16.10 4.22 19.08
CA LYS A 147 16.02 5.10 17.89
C LYS A 147 14.56 5.40 17.51
N TYR A 148 13.69 4.38 17.50
CA TYR A 148 12.27 4.59 17.19
C TYR A 148 11.53 5.37 18.28
N ALA A 149 11.86 5.14 19.55
CA ALA A 149 11.28 5.90 20.65
C ALA A 149 11.66 7.40 20.57
N ILE A 150 12.91 7.71 20.25
CA ILE A 150 13.36 9.10 20.04
C ILE A 150 12.65 9.73 18.83
N LEU A 151 12.53 9.01 17.72
CA LEU A 151 11.81 9.49 16.55
C LEU A 151 10.33 9.80 16.87
N LEU A 152 9.68 8.91 17.62
CA LEU A 152 8.29 9.10 18.03
C LEU A 152 8.14 10.33 18.93
N GLY A 153 9.00 10.47 19.95
CA GLY A 153 8.99 11.64 20.83
C GLY A 153 9.22 12.96 20.09
N ARG A 154 10.09 12.96 19.07
CA ARG A 154 10.30 14.12 18.18
C ARG A 154 9.03 14.47 17.41
N LEU A 155 8.36 13.48 16.83
CA LEU A 155 7.10 13.69 16.10
C LEU A 155 5.98 14.22 17.00
N GLU A 156 5.89 13.72 18.22
CA GLU A 156 4.90 14.19 19.20
C GLU A 156 5.18 15.64 19.63
N ALA A 157 6.43 16.01 19.86
CA ALA A 157 6.81 17.39 20.18
C ALA A 157 6.50 18.36 19.03
N GLU A 158 6.77 17.95 17.78
CA GLU A 158 6.43 18.75 16.60
C GLU A 158 4.91 18.90 16.42
N LEU A 159 4.14 17.85 16.72
CA LEU A 159 2.68 17.93 16.71
C LEU A 159 2.18 18.99 17.69
N VAL A 160 2.69 19.00 18.93
CA VAL A 160 2.33 20.01 19.94
C VAL A 160 2.71 21.41 19.48
N HIS A 161 3.90 21.55 18.89
CA HIS A 161 4.39 22.83 18.36
C HIS A 161 3.51 23.35 17.21
N VAL A 162 3.16 22.50 16.24
CA VAL A 162 2.26 22.86 15.13
C VAL A 162 0.88 23.25 15.65
N GLN A 163 0.31 22.51 16.60
CA GLN A 163 -0.97 22.87 17.22
C GLN A 163 -0.93 24.23 17.94
N ALA A 164 0.17 24.53 18.63
CA ALA A 164 0.36 25.84 19.26
C ALA A 164 0.49 26.97 18.23
N GLN A 165 1.14 26.72 17.09
CA GLN A 165 1.21 27.71 16.01
C GLN A 165 -0.14 27.91 15.33
N GLU A 166 -0.89 26.84 15.07
CA GLU A 166 -2.22 26.93 14.47
C GLU A 166 -3.19 27.72 15.36
N SER A 167 -3.15 27.53 16.68
CA SER A 167 -3.96 28.31 17.61
C SER A 167 -3.58 29.80 17.61
N GLN A 168 -2.28 30.12 17.60
CA GLN A 168 -1.81 31.50 17.49
C GLN A 168 -2.22 32.16 16.16
N VAL A 169 -2.12 31.45 15.04
CA VAL A 169 -2.58 31.95 13.74
C VAL A 169 -4.08 32.17 13.74
N ALA A 170 -4.86 31.28 14.35
CA ALA A 170 -6.30 31.43 14.50
C ALA A 170 -6.64 32.69 15.33
N GLU A 171 -5.98 32.90 16.47
CA GLU A 171 -6.15 34.10 17.29
C GLU A 171 -5.79 35.38 16.54
N MET A 172 -4.63 35.42 15.88
CA MET A 172 -4.19 36.58 15.10
C MET A 172 -5.15 36.87 13.93
N SER A 173 -5.69 35.84 13.30
CA SER A 173 -6.70 35.99 12.25
C SER A 173 -8.01 36.58 12.78
N ALA A 174 -8.44 36.15 13.97
CA ALA A 174 -9.63 36.69 14.64
C ALA A 174 -9.43 38.14 15.05
N GLN A 175 -8.25 38.50 15.59
CA GLN A 175 -7.88 39.88 15.93
C GLN A 175 -7.85 40.77 14.68
N ARG A 176 -7.25 40.30 13.59
CA ARG A 176 -7.27 41.00 12.29
C ARG A 176 -8.70 41.28 11.85
N ASP A 177 -9.58 40.28 11.89
CA ASP A 177 -10.95 40.44 11.44
C ASP A 177 -11.76 41.40 12.33
N ALA A 178 -11.49 41.40 13.64
CA ALA A 178 -12.06 42.37 14.57
C ALA A 178 -11.59 43.81 14.26
N LEU A 179 -10.29 44.00 13.98
CA LEU A 179 -9.74 45.30 13.58
C LEU A 179 -10.28 45.79 12.22
N VAL A 180 -10.49 44.88 11.27
CA VAL A 180 -11.12 45.23 9.98
C VAL A 180 -12.55 45.69 10.18
N ARG A 181 -13.32 45.04 11.08
CA ARG A 181 -14.67 45.47 11.44
C ARG A 181 -14.67 46.83 12.12
N SER A 182 -13.82 47.06 13.12
CA SER A 182 -13.74 48.35 13.82
C SER A 182 -13.30 49.48 12.89
N ARG A 183 -12.35 49.22 11.98
CA ARG A 183 -11.94 50.18 10.94
C ARG A 183 -13.11 50.54 10.03
N ARG A 184 -13.90 49.56 9.57
CA ARG A 184 -15.09 49.82 8.75
C ARG A 184 -16.12 50.66 9.49
N GLU A 185 -16.30 50.44 10.79
CA GLU A 185 -17.20 51.25 11.63
C GLU A 185 -16.68 52.69 11.81
N ILE A 186 -15.38 52.87 12.04
CA ILE A 186 -14.75 54.20 12.15
C ILE A 186 -14.90 54.96 10.84
N VAL A 187 -14.64 54.32 9.68
CA VAL A 187 -14.82 54.95 8.37
C VAL A 187 -16.27 55.40 8.18
N LYS A 188 -17.25 54.56 8.48
CA LYS A 188 -18.68 54.94 8.42
C LYS A 188 -19.02 56.13 9.33
N LYS A 189 -18.46 56.16 10.55
CA LYS A 189 -18.66 57.28 11.49
C LYS A 189 -17.99 58.56 11.00
N ALA A 190 -16.78 58.46 10.43
CA ALA A 190 -16.07 59.59 9.86
C ALA A 190 -16.83 60.17 8.65
N GLU A 191 -17.30 59.33 7.74
CA GLU A 191 -18.15 59.73 6.60
C GLU A 191 -19.43 60.46 7.07
N ALA A 192 -20.04 60.00 8.17
CA ALA A 192 -21.21 60.67 8.75
C ALA A 192 -20.86 62.05 9.36
N VAL A 193 -19.71 62.16 10.04
CA VAL A 193 -19.23 63.45 10.59
C VAL A 193 -18.87 64.42 9.46
N ASP A 194 -18.21 63.96 8.40
CA ASP A 194 -17.88 64.78 7.23
C ASP A 194 -19.14 65.31 6.54
N ALA A 195 -20.19 64.49 6.43
CA ALA A 195 -21.50 64.93 5.93
C ALA A 195 -22.10 66.05 6.79
N LEU A 196 -22.10 65.88 8.12
CA LEU A 196 -22.57 66.91 9.06
C LEU A 196 -21.73 68.19 8.96
N LEU A 197 -20.40 68.10 8.89
CA LEU A 197 -19.51 69.26 8.74
C LEU A 197 -19.77 70.00 7.43
N SER A 198 -19.98 69.28 6.33
CA SER A 198 -20.42 69.86 5.06
C SER A 198 -21.71 70.68 5.24
N ASP A 199 -22.71 70.13 5.94
CA ASP A 199 -23.98 70.82 6.14
C ASP A 199 -23.87 72.01 7.10
N TYR A 200 -23.05 71.91 8.15
CA TYR A 200 -22.67 73.03 9.00
C TYR A 200 -21.95 74.13 8.21
N SER A 201 -21.05 73.78 7.29
CA SER A 201 -20.36 74.78 6.46
C SER A 201 -21.34 75.53 5.56
N LYS A 202 -22.27 74.82 4.91
CA LYS A 202 -23.31 75.41 4.06
C LYS A 202 -24.23 76.34 4.87
N THR A 203 -24.72 75.88 6.01
CA THR A 203 -25.58 76.70 6.89
C THR A 203 -24.84 77.93 7.43
N THR A 204 -23.56 77.78 7.81
CA THR A 204 -22.71 78.91 8.25
C THR A 204 -22.47 79.91 7.13
N THR A 205 -22.17 79.46 5.90
CA THR A 205 -22.02 80.37 4.76
C THR A 205 -23.32 81.11 4.43
N ALA A 206 -24.47 80.44 4.54
CA ALA A 206 -25.79 81.06 4.39
C ALA A 206 -26.13 82.05 5.51
N MET A 207 -25.74 81.76 6.75
CA MET A 207 -25.86 82.72 7.86
C MET A 207 -24.93 83.92 7.65
N ALA A 208 -23.68 83.68 7.27
CA ALA A 208 -22.71 84.74 7.00
C ALA A 208 -23.10 85.62 5.80
N SER A 209 -23.76 85.07 4.78
CA SER A 209 -24.34 85.86 3.69
C SER A 209 -25.51 86.70 4.20
N LYS A 210 -26.45 86.12 4.97
CA LYS A 210 -27.55 86.87 5.58
C LYS A 210 -27.07 87.99 6.50
N ILE A 211 -26.06 87.75 7.32
CA ILE A 211 -25.44 88.79 8.17
C ILE A 211 -24.84 89.89 7.29
N ARG A 212 -24.12 89.53 6.23
CA ARG A 212 -23.60 90.52 5.25
C ARG A 212 -24.72 91.34 4.60
N ASP A 213 -25.82 90.71 4.24
CA ASP A 213 -26.97 91.38 3.63
C ASP A 213 -27.66 92.34 4.62
N VAL A 214 -27.79 91.94 5.89
CA VAL A 214 -28.29 92.81 6.96
C VAL A 214 -27.35 93.99 7.22
N VAL A 215 -26.04 93.77 7.23
CA VAL A 215 -25.05 94.85 7.38
C VAL A 215 -25.13 95.83 6.20
N ARG A 216 -25.24 95.33 4.97
CA ARG A 216 -25.42 96.17 3.77
C ARG A 216 -26.74 96.94 3.78
N ALA A 217 -27.82 96.33 4.28
CA ALA A 217 -29.11 97.01 4.44
C ALA A 217 -29.00 98.14 5.47
N ALA A 218 -28.36 97.88 6.62
CA ALA A 218 -28.12 98.89 7.65
C ALA A 218 -27.18 100.02 7.22
N GLU A 219 -26.23 99.75 6.31
CA GLU A 219 -25.40 100.80 5.68
C GLU A 219 -26.22 101.67 4.72
N LYS A 220 -27.09 101.06 3.90
CA LYS A 220 -28.00 101.81 3.00
C LYS A 220 -29.02 102.66 3.75
N ASP A 221 -29.57 102.18 4.87
CA ASP A 221 -30.49 102.96 5.70
C ASP A 221 -29.80 104.20 6.29
N LYS A 222 -28.50 104.10 6.64
CA LYS A 222 -27.71 105.25 7.10
C LYS A 222 -27.41 106.27 6.00
N ASP A 223 -27.29 105.83 4.76
CA ASP A 223 -27.07 106.72 3.61
C ASP A 223 -28.38 107.38 3.15
N GLN A 224 -29.53 106.68 3.21
CA GLN A 224 -30.85 107.30 3.02
C GLN A 224 -31.20 108.31 4.11
N ASP A 225 -30.87 108.04 5.38
CA ASP A 225 -31.04 109.01 6.47
C ASP A 225 -30.15 110.27 6.33
N LYS A 226 -29.08 110.21 5.51
CA LYS A 226 -28.25 111.37 5.15
C LYS A 226 -28.83 112.13 3.96
N GLU A 227 -29.27 111.43 2.91
CA GLU A 227 -29.93 112.06 1.74
C GLU A 227 -31.26 112.74 2.12
N ASP A 228 -32.07 112.12 2.98
CA ASP A 228 -33.33 112.71 3.47
C ASP A 228 -33.11 113.93 4.39
N LYS A 229 -31.90 114.09 4.95
CA LYS A 229 -31.50 115.30 5.67
C LYS A 229 -30.99 116.41 4.76
N GLU A 230 -30.43 116.10 3.59
CA GLU A 230 -30.01 117.10 2.60
C GLU A 230 -31.19 117.66 1.78
N ILE A 231 -32.27 116.89 1.57
CA ILE A 231 -33.46 117.36 0.84
C ILE A 231 -34.38 118.26 1.69
N LYS A 232 -34.15 118.34 3.02
CA LYS A 232 -34.92 119.19 3.95
C LYS A 232 -34.18 120.46 4.43
N ALA A 233 -33.05 120.81 3.81
CA ALA A 233 -32.33 122.08 4.06
C ALA A 233 -32.52 123.04 2.88
#